data_AF-A0A7C0Y4B2-F1
#
_entry.id   AF-A0A7C0Y4B2-F1
#
_cell.length_a   1.000
_cell.length_b   1.000
_cell.length_c   1.000
_cell.angle_alpha   90.00
_cell.angle_beta   90.00
_cell.angle_gamma   90.00
#
_symmetry.space_group_name_H-M   'P 1'
#
loop_
_entity.id
_entity.type
_entity.pdbx_description
1 polymer ?
#
loop_
_entity_poly.entity_id
_entity_poly.type
_entity_poly.pdbx_seq_one_letter_code
_entity_poly.pdbx_strand_id
1 'polypeptide(L)'
;MYREPSLILRYGVITGLAVSLAGLVINEVFGVGTVTLIGMFIIVLTPLTSLITISLKLASKKDLRKFTLSQITIAVIIASLIISMLTK
;
A
#
# COMPACT_ATOMS: atom_id res chain seq x y z
N MET A 1 0.44 16.60 11.04
CA MET A 1 -0.25 16.34 9.76
C MET A 1 0.02 14.94 9.22
N TYR A 2 1.28 14.48 9.22
CA TYR A 2 1.66 13.17 8.66
C TYR A 2 1.82 12.02 9.67
N ARG A 3 1.67 12.27 10.98
CA ARG A 3 1.90 11.27 12.04
C ARG A 3 1.07 10.00 11.86
N GLU A 4 -0.25 10.14 11.76
CA GLU A 4 -1.16 9.00 11.53
C GLU A 4 -0.90 8.27 10.20
N PRO A 5 -0.85 8.94 9.03
CA PRO A 5 -0.49 8.28 7.77
C PRO A 5 0.86 7.56 7.81
N SER A 6 1.84 8.13 8.51
CA SER A 6 3.17 7.53 8.64
C SER A 6 3.16 6.27 9.52
N LEU A 7 2.35 6.24 10.58
CA LEU A 7 2.18 5.07 11.43
C LEU A 7 1.44 3.97 10.67
N ILE A 8 0.37 4.31 9.94
CA ILE A 8 -0.35 3.36 9.08
C ILE A 8 0.62 2.75 8.06
N LEU A 9 1.44 3.58 7.41
CA LEU A 9 2.44 3.13 6.45
C LEU A 9 3.45 2.16 7.09
N ARG A 10 4.01 2.54 8.24
CA ARG A 10 5.05 1.76 8.90
C ARG A 10 4.53 0.42 9.40
N TYR A 11 3.40 0.41 10.10
CA TYR A 11 2.82 -0.82 10.64
C TYR A 11 2.25 -1.70 9.54
N GLY A 12 1.55 -1.14 8.55
CA GLY A 12 1.00 -1.94 7.45
C GLY A 12 2.09 -2.63 6.63
N VAL A 13 3.22 -1.96 6.36
CA VAL A 13 4.37 -2.59 5.69
C VAL A 13 5.01 -3.68 6.56
N ILE A 14 5.22 -3.42 7.86
CA ILE A 14 5.79 -4.43 8.79
C ILE A 14 4.88 -5.66 8.86
N THR A 15 3.57 -5.47 9.02
CA THR A 15 2.60 -6.55 9.08
C THR A 15 2.54 -7.30 7.76
N GLY A 16 2.51 -6.60 6.62
CA GLY A 16 2.52 -7.22 5.29
C GLY A 16 3.79 -8.05 5.03
N LEU A 17 4.95 -7.56 5.47
CA LEU A 17 6.21 -8.31 5.42
C LEU A 17 6.19 -9.55 6.32
N ALA A 18 5.71 -9.41 7.56
CA ALA A 18 5.59 -10.54 8.48
C ALA A 18 4.66 -11.63 7.92
N VAL A 19 3.52 -11.26 7.36
CA VAL A 19 2.58 -12.18 6.72
C VAL A 19 3.18 -12.80 5.45
N SER A 20 3.92 -12.03 4.65
CA SER A 20 4.59 -12.55 3.45
C SER A 20 5.67 -13.58 3.80
N LEU A 21 6.48 -13.31 4.82
CA LEU A 21 7.51 -14.23 5.30
C LEU A 21 6.91 -15.51 5.88
N ALA A 22 5.88 -15.38 6.71
CA ALA A 22 5.12 -16.54 7.19
C ALA A 22 4.50 -17.32 6.02
N GLY A 23 3.96 -16.61 5.03
CA GLY A 23 3.38 -17.19 3.83
C GLY A 23 4.40 -17.95 2.99
N LEU A 24 5.63 -17.46 2.87
CA LEU A 24 6.71 -18.18 2.17
C LEU A 24 7.04 -19.50 2.88
N VAL A 25 7.16 -19.49 4.21
CA VAL A 25 7.41 -20.71 4.99
C VAL A 25 6.25 -21.69 4.83
N ILE A 26 5.00 -21.22 4.90
CA ILE A 26 3.81 -22.05 4.71
C ILE A 26 3.75 -22.61 3.27
N ASN A 27 4.06 -21.79 2.27
CA ASN A 27 4.07 -22.22 0.88
C ASN A 27 5.11 -23.31 0.62
N GLU A 28 6.28 -23.22 1.24
CA GLU A 28 7.33 -24.25 1.10
C GLU A 28 6.91 -25.57 1.75
N VAL A 29 6.21 -25.53 2.89
CA VAL A 29 5.81 -26.74 3.64
C VAL A 29 4.53 -27.37 3.08
N PHE A 30 3.56 -26.55 2.67
CA PHE A 30 2.20 -26.99 2.34
C PHE A 30 1.82 -26.75 0.87
N GLY A 31 2.66 -26.09 0.07
CA GLY A 31 2.38 -25.77 -1.33
C GLY A 31 1.29 -24.70 -1.54
N VAL A 32 0.89 -23.98 -0.49
CA VAL A 32 -0.21 -23.00 -0.53
C VAL A 32 0.34 -21.58 -0.62
N GLY A 33 0.35 -21.01 -1.82
CA GLY A 33 0.87 -19.66 -2.09
C GLY A 33 -0.05 -18.50 -1.68
N THR A 34 -1.27 -18.78 -1.25
CA THR A 34 -2.30 -17.77 -0.95
C THR A 34 -1.88 -16.83 0.17
N VAL A 35 -1.16 -17.33 1.19
CA VAL A 35 -0.74 -16.53 2.34
C VAL A 35 0.32 -15.49 1.93
N THR A 36 1.27 -15.88 1.06
CA THR A 36 2.25 -14.96 0.49
C THR A 36 1.58 -13.85 -0.31
N LEU A 37 0.57 -14.20 -1.11
CA LEU A 37 -0.24 -13.24 -1.87
C LEU A 37 -0.95 -12.22 -0.98
N ILE A 38 -1.53 -12.68 0.14
CA ILE A 38 -2.17 -11.79 1.13
C ILE A 38 -1.14 -10.81 1.70
N GLY A 39 0.05 -11.28 2.07
CA GLY A 39 1.12 -10.44 2.58
C GLY A 39 1.55 -9.36 1.57
N MET A 40 1.76 -9.75 0.30
CA MET A 40 2.10 -8.79 -0.77
C MET A 40 0.98 -7.77 -1.00
N PHE A 41 -0.28 -8.20 -0.93
CA PHE A 41 -1.43 -7.31 -1.09
C PHE A 41 -1.47 -6.25 0.01
N ILE A 42 -1.20 -6.62 1.28
CA ILE A 42 -1.12 -5.67 2.40
C ILE A 42 -0.02 -4.63 2.15
N ILE A 43 1.16 -5.04 1.66
CA ILE A 43 2.28 -4.12 1.37
C ILE A 43 1.89 -3.10 0.30
N VAL A 44 1.12 -3.50 -0.72
CA VAL A 44 0.65 -2.62 -1.80
C VAL A 44 -0.50 -1.71 -1.34
N LEU A 45 -1.45 -2.23 -0.56
CA LEU A 45 -2.61 -1.45 -0.13
C LEU A 45 -2.27 -0.36 0.89
N THR A 46 -1.29 -0.62 1.76
CA THR A 46 -0.89 0.28 2.83
C THR A 46 -0.47 1.68 2.34
N PRO A 47 0.42 1.84 1.34
CA PRO A 47 0.75 3.17 0.81
C PRO A 47 -0.46 3.86 0.17
N LEU A 48 -1.36 3.11 -0.47
CA LEU A 48 -2.62 3.65 -1.01
C LEU A 48 -3.51 4.23 0.09
N THR A 49 -3.75 3.48 1.17
CA THR A 49 -4.59 3.94 2.29
C THR A 49 -3.96 5.13 3.01
N SER A 50 -2.63 5.15 3.17
CA SER A 50 -1.89 6.28 3.72
C SER A 50 -2.05 7.55 2.85
N LEU A 51 -1.89 7.43 1.54
CA LEU A 51 -2.06 8.54 0.58
C LEU A 51 -3.50 9.06 0.56
N ILE A 52 -4.49 8.17 0.58
CA ILE A 52 -5.91 8.57 0.67
C ILE A 52 -6.17 9.37 1.95
N THR A 53 -5.63 8.91 3.08
CA THR A 53 -5.75 9.62 4.37
C THR A 53 -5.11 11.02 4.32
N ILE A 54 -3.95 11.13 3.66
CA ILE A 54 -3.27 12.42 3.43
C ILE A 54 -4.11 13.33 2.53
N SER A 55 -4.65 12.79 1.43
CA SER A 55 -5.52 13.51 0.49
C SER A 55 -6.77 14.07 1.17
N LEU A 56 -7.46 13.28 2.01
CA LEU A 56 -8.64 13.73 2.75
C LEU A 56 -8.30 14.89 3.71
N LYS A 57 -7.18 14.79 4.43
CA LYS A 57 -6.72 15.86 5.33
C LYS A 57 -6.32 17.13 4.57
N LEU A 58 -5.78 17.00 3.36
CA LEU A 58 -5.43 18.13 2.49
C LEU A 58 -6.66 18.84 1.92
N ALA A 59 -7.66 18.07 1.48
CA ALA A 59 -8.93 18.60 1.01
C ALA A 59 -9.63 19.42 2.12
N SER A 60 -9.64 18.91 3.35
CA SER A 60 -10.20 19.62 4.51
C SER A 60 -9.47 20.94 4.81
N LYS A 61 -8.16 21.02 4.53
CA LYS A 61 -7.35 22.24 4.75
C LYS A 61 -7.34 23.22 3.57
N LYS A 62 -8.09 22.94 2.49
CA LYS A 62 -8.10 23.72 1.24
C LYS A 62 -6.71 23.92 0.60
N ASP A 63 -5.73 23.05 0.91
CA ASP A 63 -4.39 23.12 0.33
C ASP A 63 -4.38 22.38 -1.02
N LEU A 64 -4.91 23.06 -2.04
CA LEU A 64 -5.13 22.50 -3.38
C LEU A 64 -3.84 22.01 -4.04
N ARG A 65 -2.72 22.73 -3.88
CA ARG A 65 -1.43 22.35 -4.49
C ARG A 65 -0.95 20.98 -4.02
N LYS A 66 -0.94 20.76 -2.70
CA LYS A 66 -0.50 19.49 -2.13
C LYS A 66 -1.53 18.38 -2.33
N PHE A 67 -2.82 18.72 -2.41
CA PHE A 67 -3.87 17.77 -2.79
C PHE A 67 -3.63 17.21 -4.20
N THR A 68 -3.37 18.07 -5.19
CA THR A 68 -3.10 17.62 -6.57
C THR A 68 -1.85 16.74 -6.64
N LEU A 69 -0.80 17.08 -5.89
CA LEU A 69 0.42 16.26 -5.82
C LEU A 69 0.15 14.85 -5.26
N SER A 70 -0.69 14.75 -4.23
CA SER A 70 -1.12 13.48 -3.65
C SER A 70 -1.92 12.64 -4.65
N GLN A 71 -2.83 13.26 -5.41
CA GLN A 71 -3.60 12.59 -6.45
C GLN A 71 -2.71 12.09 -7.61
N ILE A 72 -1.72 12.88 -8.04
CA ILE A 72 -0.73 12.45 -9.04
C ILE A 72 0.03 11.22 -8.54
N THR A 73 0.43 11.21 -7.27
CA THR A 73 1.16 10.08 -6.67
C THR A 73 0.30 8.82 -6.64
N ILE A 74 -0.99 8.96 -6.26
CA ILE A 74 -1.96 7.84 -6.31
C ILE A 74 -2.11 7.33 -7.75
N ALA A 75 -2.26 8.23 -8.72
CA ALA A 75 -2.41 7.86 -10.13
C ALA A 75 -1.18 7.10 -10.67
N VAL A 76 0.04 7.53 -10.31
CA VAL A 76 1.28 6.83 -10.68
C VAL A 76 1.31 5.42 -10.08
N ILE A 77 0.97 5.26 -8.79
CA ILE A 77 0.94 3.94 -8.13
C ILE A 77 -0.07 3.01 -8.83
N ILE A 78 -1.28 3.51 -9.12
CA ILE A 78 -2.31 2.72 -9.81
C ILE A 78 -1.83 2.34 -11.21
N ALA A 79 -1.24 3.27 -11.96
CA ALA A 79 -0.70 3.00 -13.29
C ALA A 79 0.41 1.92 -13.24
N SER A 80 1.33 2.01 -12.26
CA SER A 80 2.37 1.00 -12.06
C SER A 80 1.79 -0.38 -11.75
N LEU A 81 0.73 -0.45 -10.94
CA LEU A 81 0.05 -1.71 -10.63
C LEU A 81 -0.64 -2.30 -11.86
N ILE A 82 -1.36 -1.48 -12.63
CA ILE A 82 -2.01 -1.90 -13.88
C ILE A 82 -0.99 -2.43 -14.87
N ILE A 83 0.11 -1.71 -15.09
CA ILE A 83 1.20 -2.15 -15.97
C ILE A 83 1.76 -3.48 -15.46
N SER A 84 2.06 -3.60 -14.17
CA SER A 84 2.56 -4.84 -13.59
C SER A 84 1.60 -6.03 -13.77
N MET A 85 0.28 -5.80 -13.79
CA MET A 85 -0.72 -6.84 -14.06
C MET A 85 -0.80 -7.20 -15.55
N LEU A 86 -0.63 -6.23 -16.45
CA LEU A 86 -0.66 -6.44 -17.90
C LEU A 86 0.62 -7.10 -18.44
N THR A 87 1.73 -7.00 -17.71
CA THR A 87 3.03 -7.57 -18.11
C THR A 87 3.30 -8.95 -17.49
N LYS A 88 2.33 -9.51 -16.76
CA LYS A 88 2.31 -10.88 -16.25
C LYS A 88 1.43 -11.75 -17.14
#